data_AF-F8A4H0-F1
#
_entry.id   AF-F8A4H0-F1
#
_cell.length_a   1.000
_cell.length_b   1.000
_cell.length_c   1.000
_cell.angle_alpha   90.00
_cell.angle_beta   90.00
_cell.angle_gamma   90.00
#
_symmetry.space_group_name_H-M   'P 1'
#
loop_
_entity.id
_entity.type
_entity.pdbx_description
1 polymer ?
#
loop_
_entity_poly.entity_id
_entity_poly.type
_entity_poly.pdbx_seq_one_letter_code
_entity_poly.pdbx_strand_id
1 'polypeptide(L)'
;MSSLPTDPPAPTPDEEPVPAEHELARVAVPARVRRAPKYGAFIVAGALVGAVVAVLLTVLLGGGDATSDVASGQGFISFLDGQGAVRTVMGVTGAVVGGFVGGGLAVLADRRSRDPLG
;
A
#
# COMPACT_ATOMS: atom_id res chain seq x y z
N MET A 1 34.83 -20.67 -65.25
CA MET A 1 33.81 -20.42 -64.21
C MET A 1 34.54 -20.37 -62.87
N SER A 2 34.74 -19.18 -62.33
CA SER A 2 35.47 -18.93 -61.07
C SER A 2 34.46 -19.00 -59.92
N SER A 3 34.64 -19.92 -58.98
CA SER A 3 33.83 -20.00 -57.76
C SER A 3 34.38 -19.03 -56.73
N LEU A 4 33.60 -18.01 -56.35
CA LEU A 4 33.90 -17.13 -55.24
C LEU A 4 33.99 -17.95 -53.93
N PRO A 5 34.95 -17.67 -53.04
CA PRO A 5 34.93 -18.23 -51.70
C PRO A 5 33.74 -17.63 -50.94
N THR A 6 32.80 -18.49 -50.54
CA THR A 6 31.71 -18.11 -49.63
C THR A 6 32.30 -17.98 -48.24
N ASP A 7 32.55 -16.75 -47.79
CA ASP A 7 32.85 -16.49 -46.38
C ASP A 7 31.63 -16.89 -45.53
N PRO A 8 31.83 -17.57 -44.39
CA PRO A 8 30.74 -17.89 -43.49
C PRO A 8 30.08 -16.61 -42.98
N PRO A 9 28.74 -16.59 -42.79
CA PRO A 9 28.04 -15.41 -42.29
C PRO A 9 28.60 -15.00 -40.92
N ALA A 10 28.84 -13.69 -40.74
CA ALA A 10 29.30 -13.15 -39.47
C ALA A 10 28.25 -13.43 -38.36
N PRO A 11 28.68 -13.82 -37.15
CA PRO A 11 27.77 -14.12 -36.05
C PRO A 11 26.96 -12.87 -35.68
N THR A 12 25.64 -13.05 -35.54
CA THR A 12 24.73 -11.97 -35.12
C THR A 12 24.89 -11.69 -33.62
N PRO A 13 24.73 -10.43 -33.17
CA PRO A 13 24.90 -10.04 -31.76
C PRO A 13 24.01 -10.80 -30.75
N ASP A 14 22.95 -11.45 -31.22
CA ASP A 14 22.01 -12.22 -30.39
C ASP A 14 22.51 -13.63 -30.03
N GLU A 15 23.72 -14.00 -30.47
CA GLU A 15 24.35 -15.31 -30.25
C GLU A 15 25.45 -15.27 -29.17
N GLU A 16 25.41 -14.27 -28.28
CA GLU A 16 26.27 -14.26 -27.10
C GLU A 16 25.77 -15.36 -26.13
N PRO A 17 26.58 -16.38 -25.80
CA PRO A 17 26.13 -17.51 -25.01
C PRO A 17 25.71 -17.03 -23.62
N VAL A 18 24.46 -17.32 -23.23
CA VAL A 18 23.98 -17.09 -21.87
C VAL A 18 24.96 -17.78 -20.91
N PRO A 19 25.64 -17.04 -20.00
CA PRO A 19 26.68 -17.61 -19.16
C PRO A 19 26.13 -18.79 -18.36
N ALA A 20 26.93 -19.85 -18.26
CA ALA A 20 26.52 -21.05 -17.54
C ALA A 20 26.40 -20.77 -16.04
N GLU A 21 25.51 -21.48 -15.33
CA GLU A 21 25.17 -21.23 -13.91
C GLU A 21 26.40 -21.14 -12.98
N HIS A 22 27.46 -21.89 -13.30
CA HIS A 22 28.72 -21.93 -12.56
C HIS A 22 29.58 -20.66 -12.72
N GLU A 23 29.40 -19.90 -13.80
CA GLU A 23 30.03 -18.59 -14.03
C GLU A 23 29.23 -17.50 -13.31
N LEU A 24 27.89 -17.57 -13.34
CA LEU A 24 27.05 -16.68 -12.55
C LEU A 24 27.34 -16.80 -11.05
N ALA A 25 27.52 -18.02 -10.53
CA ALA A 25 27.86 -18.22 -9.11
C ALA A 25 29.21 -17.59 -8.70
N ARG A 26 30.13 -17.38 -9.66
CA ARG A 26 31.47 -16.84 -9.42
C ARG A 26 31.51 -15.31 -9.45
N VAL A 27 30.61 -14.69 -10.21
CA VAL A 27 30.51 -13.23 -10.39
C VAL A 27 29.36 -12.62 -9.59
N ALA A 28 28.37 -13.43 -9.18
CA ALA A 28 27.21 -12.98 -8.44
C ALA A 28 27.61 -12.51 -7.03
N VAL A 29 27.75 -11.20 -6.89
CA VAL A 29 27.67 -10.55 -5.58
C VAL A 29 26.25 -10.78 -5.06
N PRO A 30 26.06 -11.35 -3.85
CA PRO A 30 24.73 -11.60 -3.31
C PRO A 30 24.00 -10.28 -3.12
N ALA A 31 23.19 -9.92 -4.11
CA ALA A 31 22.35 -8.75 -4.08
C ALA A 31 21.21 -9.03 -3.09
N ARG A 32 21.34 -8.49 -1.88
CA ARG A 32 20.28 -8.57 -0.88
C ARG A 32 19.09 -7.77 -1.39
N VAL A 33 18.08 -8.46 -1.94
CA VAL A 33 16.85 -7.85 -2.43
C VAL A 33 16.15 -7.22 -1.22
N ARG A 34 16.29 -5.91 -1.08
CA ARG A 34 15.54 -5.13 -0.09
C ARG A 34 14.05 -5.27 -0.41
N ARG A 35 13.32 -6.06 0.39
CA ARG A 35 11.86 -6.07 0.37
C ARG A 35 11.39 -4.66 0.66
N ALA A 36 10.65 -4.07 -0.27
CA ALA A 36 10.00 -2.78 -0.01
C ALA A 36 9.13 -2.91 1.26
N PRO A 37 9.22 -1.94 2.20
CA PRO A 37 8.34 -1.90 3.35
C PRO A 37 6.89 -1.85 2.87
N LYS A 38 6.02 -2.66 3.47
CA LYS A 38 4.59 -2.71 3.10
C LYS A 38 3.82 -1.52 3.68
N TYR A 39 4.15 -0.30 3.26
CA TYR A 39 3.50 0.93 3.74
C TYR A 39 1.97 0.88 3.56
N GLY A 40 1.51 0.29 2.46
CA GLY A 40 0.09 0.11 2.18
C GLY A 40 -0.65 -0.68 3.28
N ALA A 41 -0.01 -1.70 3.88
CA ALA A 41 -0.65 -2.49 4.93
C ALA A 41 -0.92 -1.66 6.20
N PHE A 42 0.00 -0.77 6.56
CA PHE A 42 -0.16 0.12 7.71
C PHE A 42 -1.20 1.22 7.48
N ILE A 43 -1.24 1.79 6.27
CA ILE A 43 -2.26 2.78 5.91
C ILE A 43 -3.65 2.15 5.94
N VAL A 44 -3.82 0.97 5.34
CA VAL A 44 -5.10 0.25 5.33
C VAL A 44 -5.51 -0.15 6.76
N ALA A 45 -4.59 -0.70 7.55
CA ALA A 45 -4.87 -1.06 8.94
C ALA A 45 -5.27 0.17 9.76
N GLY A 46 -4.52 1.27 9.64
CA GLY A 46 -4.84 2.53 10.30
C GLY A 46 -6.21 3.07 9.91
N ALA A 47 -6.56 3.04 8.62
CA ALA A 47 -7.85 3.48 8.14
C ALA A 47 -9.01 2.62 8.68
N LEU A 48 -8.84 1.30 8.69
CA LEU A 48 -9.85 0.39 9.25
C LEU A 48 -10.06 0.63 10.74
N VAL A 49 -8.98 0.74 11.51
CA VAL A 49 -9.06 1.02 12.95
C VAL A 49 -9.69 2.39 13.20
N GLY A 50 -9.29 3.42 12.45
CA GLY A 50 -9.84 4.77 12.57
C GLY A 50 -11.34 4.83 12.26
N ALA A 51 -11.80 4.13 11.22
CA ALA A 51 -13.21 4.02 10.90
C ALA A 51 -14.00 3.37 12.04
N VAL A 52 -13.52 2.23 12.56
CA VAL A 52 -14.18 1.50 13.63
C VAL A 52 -14.26 2.34 14.90
N VAL A 53 -13.16 2.99 15.28
CA VAL A 53 -13.12 3.88 16.47
C VAL A 53 -14.08 5.05 16.30
N ALA A 54 -14.11 5.72 15.15
CA ALA A 54 -15.00 6.86 14.93
C ALA A 54 -16.48 6.47 14.94
N VAL A 55 -16.83 5.34 14.34
CA VAL A 55 -18.20 4.80 14.41
C VAL A 55 -18.57 4.45 15.85
N LEU A 56 -17.66 3.79 16.59
CA LEU A 56 -17.89 3.42 17.98
C LEU A 56 -18.08 4.67 18.85
N LEU A 57 -17.22 5.69 18.70
CA LEU A 57 -17.37 6.97 19.40
C LEU A 57 -18.70 7.64 19.05
N THR A 58 -19.12 7.62 17.79
CA THR A 58 -20.40 8.19 17.36
C THR A 58 -21.58 7.48 18.02
N VAL A 59 -21.53 6.15 18.18
CA VAL A 59 -22.58 5.39 18.87
C VAL A 59 -22.57 5.66 20.38
N LEU A 60 -21.38 5.72 20.99
CA LEU A 60 -21.24 5.90 22.44
C LEU A 60 -21.57 7.34 22.90
N LEU A 61 -21.17 8.36 22.14
CA LEU A 61 -21.44 9.77 22.47
C LEU A 61 -22.77 10.27 21.90
N GLY A 62 -23.24 9.70 20.78
CA GLY A 62 -24.49 10.12 20.13
C GLY A 62 -25.77 9.72 20.87
N GLY A 63 -25.66 9.05 22.02
CA GLY A 63 -26.77 8.76 22.94
C GLY A 63 -27.09 9.89 23.92
N GLY A 64 -26.26 10.94 24.01
CA GLY A 64 -26.56 12.16 24.77
C GLY A 64 -27.20 13.24 23.88
N ASP A 65 -27.90 14.19 24.50
CA ASP A 65 -28.75 15.26 23.93
C ASP A 65 -28.16 16.14 22.80
N ALA A 66 -26.96 15.84 22.27
CA ALA A 66 -26.32 16.52 21.15
C ALA A 66 -26.85 16.13 19.76
N THR A 67 -27.64 15.04 19.65
CA THR A 67 -28.17 14.51 18.38
C THR A 67 -29.66 14.78 18.16
N SER A 68 -30.34 15.42 19.12
CA SER A 68 -31.78 15.72 19.10
C SER A 68 -32.20 16.75 18.05
N ASP A 69 -31.25 17.51 17.48
CA ASP A 69 -31.49 18.53 16.45
C ASP A 69 -31.24 18.03 15.01
N VAL A 70 -30.87 16.76 14.84
CA VAL A 70 -30.69 16.18 13.50
C VAL A 70 -32.06 15.88 12.92
N ALA A 71 -32.51 16.73 12.00
CA ALA A 71 -33.77 16.54 11.28
C ALA A 71 -33.89 15.11 10.76
N SER A 72 -34.90 14.39 11.24
CA SER A 72 -35.33 13.08 10.74
C SER A 72 -35.91 13.25 9.34
N GLY A 73 -35.07 13.46 8.33
CA GLY A 73 -35.54 13.84 7.01
C GLY A 73 -34.50 13.73 5.89
N GLN A 74 -34.74 12.73 5.03
CA GLN A 74 -34.49 12.75 3.58
C GLN A 74 -33.11 12.33 3.06
N GLY A 75 -32.51 11.31 3.66
CA GLY A 75 -31.52 10.50 2.94
C GLY A 75 -32.20 9.68 1.84
N PHE A 76 -31.75 9.77 0.58
CA PHE A 76 -32.26 8.94 -0.54
C PHE A 76 -32.00 7.43 -0.33
N ILE A 77 -31.13 7.06 0.62
CA ILE A 77 -30.75 5.68 0.95
C ILE A 77 -30.80 5.51 2.47
N SER A 78 -31.27 4.36 2.96
CA SER A 78 -31.59 4.11 4.38
C SER A 78 -30.40 4.29 5.34
N PHE A 79 -29.17 4.18 4.85
CA PHE A 79 -27.96 4.43 5.65
C PHE A 79 -27.53 5.90 5.69
N LEU A 80 -28.10 6.77 4.86
CA LEU A 80 -27.88 8.23 4.83
C LEU A 80 -29.04 9.01 5.47
N ASP A 81 -30.00 8.32 6.08
CA ASP A 81 -30.95 8.99 6.97
C ASP A 81 -30.20 9.63 8.14
N GLY A 82 -30.75 10.67 8.78
CA GLY A 82 -30.01 11.65 9.59
C GLY A 82 -28.89 11.07 10.47
N GLN A 83 -29.20 10.07 11.30
CA GLN A 83 -28.22 9.40 12.17
C GLN A 83 -27.24 8.46 11.44
N GLY A 84 -27.69 7.82 10.36
CA GLY A 84 -26.84 7.02 9.48
C GLY A 84 -25.79 7.87 8.76
N ALA A 85 -26.18 9.04 8.25
CA ALA A 85 -25.27 9.97 7.59
C ALA A 85 -24.15 10.45 8.53
N VAL A 86 -24.48 10.80 9.77
CA VAL A 86 -23.47 11.21 10.78
C VAL A 86 -22.46 10.09 11.03
N ARG A 87 -22.93 8.84 11.18
CA ARG A 87 -22.06 7.67 11.39
C ARG A 87 -21.18 7.40 10.17
N THR A 88 -21.71 7.55 8.95
CA THR A 88 -20.93 7.39 7.72
C THR A 88 -19.86 8.47 7.60
N VAL A 89 -20.20 9.74 7.80
CA VAL A 89 -19.23 10.85 7.72
C VAL A 89 -18.15 10.71 8.79
N MET A 90 -18.53 10.36 10.02
CA MET A 90 -17.54 10.12 11.08
C MET A 90 -16.68 8.90 10.79
N GLY A 91 -17.25 7.81 10.29
CA GLY A 91 -16.50 6.63 9.87
C GLY A 91 -15.47 6.95 8.77
N VAL A 92 -15.86 7.72 7.74
CA VAL A 92 -14.95 8.13 6.67
C VAL A 92 -13.87 9.07 7.19
N THR A 93 -14.23 10.04 8.02
CA THR A 93 -13.27 10.97 8.63
C THR A 93 -12.27 10.22 9.50
N GLY A 94 -12.76 9.29 10.33
CA GLY A 94 -11.96 8.37 11.13
C GLY A 94 -11.02 7.52 10.27
N ALA A 95 -11.50 7.02 9.13
CA ALA A 95 -10.68 6.26 8.19
C ALA A 95 -9.53 7.09 7.62
N VAL A 96 -9.80 8.34 7.22
CA VAL A 96 -8.78 9.24 6.68
C VAL A 96 -7.72 9.55 7.74
N VAL A 97 -8.14 9.97 8.93
CA VAL A 97 -7.22 10.27 10.05
C VAL A 97 -6.42 9.04 10.44
N GLY A 98 -7.08 7.89 10.60
CA GLY A 98 -6.44 6.62 10.92
C GLY A 98 -5.44 6.18 9.86
N GLY A 99 -5.75 6.39 8.58
CA GLY A 99 -4.85 6.10 7.47
C GLY A 99 -3.57 6.94 7.51
N PHE A 100 -3.68 8.24 7.81
CA PHE A 100 -2.52 9.12 8.00
C PHE A 100 -1.66 8.69 9.19
N VAL A 101 -2.29 8.36 10.32
CA VAL A 101 -1.58 7.86 11.52
C VAL A 101 -0.87 6.54 11.21
N GLY A 102 -1.56 5.60 10.56
CA GLY A 102 -0.99 4.33 10.12
C GLY A 102 0.18 4.51 9.16
N GLY A 103 0.02 5.39 8.17
CA GLY A 103 1.11 5.78 7.25
C GLY A 103 2.31 6.38 7.98
N GLY A 104 2.09 7.28 8.94
CA GLY A 104 3.16 7.84 9.78
C GLY A 104 3.91 6.78 10.57
N LEU A 105 3.19 5.82 11.18
CA LEU A 105 3.80 4.68 11.88
C LEU A 105 4.62 3.79 10.93
N ALA A 106 4.16 3.63 9.69
CA ALA A 106 4.88 2.89 8.67
C ALA A 106 6.22 3.55 8.32
N VAL A 107 6.24 4.88 8.20
CA VAL A 107 7.46 5.66 7.95
C VAL A 107 8.43 5.53 9.12
N LEU A 108 7.94 5.57 10.36
CA LEU A 108 8.79 5.39 11.54
C LEU A 108 9.39 3.97 11.61
N ALA A 109 8.59 2.94 11.33
CA ALA A 109 9.05 1.55 11.30
C ALA A 109 10.12 1.33 10.22
N ASP A 110 9.94 1.92 9.04
CA ASP A 110 10.93 1.88 7.97
C ASP A 110 12.23 2.61 8.34
N ARG A 111 12.15 3.78 8.98
CA ARG A 111 13.33 4.49 9.50
C ARG A 111 14.11 3.63 10.49
N ARG A 112 13.45 2.98 11.45
CA ARG A 112 14.10 2.11 12.44
C ARG A 112 14.75 0.88 11.81
N SER A 113 14.19 0.35 10.74
CA SER A 113 14.76 -0.80 10.03
C SER A 113 16.03 -0.45 9.22
N ARG A 114 16.27 0.84 8.93
CA ARG A 114 17.45 1.32 8.19
C ARG A 114 18.64 1.67 9.07
N ASP A 115 18.51 1.62 10.40
CA ASP A 115 19.60 1.77 11.37
C ASP A 115 19.92 0.43 12.08
N PRO A 116 20.65 -0.52 11.46
CA PRO A 116 21.19 -1.69 12.14
C PRO A 116 22.56 -1.45 12.81
N LEU A 117 23.09 -0.22 12.81
CA LEU A 117 24.46 0.11 13.27
C LEU A 117 24.52 1.27 14.28
N GLY A 118 23.53 1.34 15.17
CA GLY A 118 23.70 2.02 16.47
C GLY A 118 24.41 1.11 17.46
#